data_AF-A0A3D3Z874-F1
#
_entry.id   AF-A0A3D3Z874-F1
#
_cell.length_a   1.000
_cell.length_b   1.000
_cell.length_c   1.000
_cell.angle_alpha   90.00
_cell.angle_beta   90.00
_cell.angle_gamma   90.00
#
_symmetry.space_group_name_H-M   'P 1'
#
loop_
_entity.id
_entity.type
_entity.pdbx_description
1 polymer ?
#
loop_
_entity_poly.entity_id
_entity_poly.type
_entity_poly.pdbx_seq_one_letter_code
_entity_poly.pdbx_strand_id
1 'polypeptide(L)'
;MDQSKGRTGERFQWETGNLALTWLQLHLRPGMHTLETGCGQSTLACLQAGCIHEAITPSADEIASIQRVADQRGFDLSLVRFHHGFSQDILPHLKGHEDLDVAIIDGSHGFPLPGVDWLYMAPRLKVGGKMLIDDVDLWTGKILLDVLRREPGWRVNKVLHGRTAIVTKIAPFVARDWRQQPTVVARSWLPQAWRKFITSVQMLVDPMEVTAANDRS
;
A
#
# COMPACT_ATOMS: atom_id res chain seq x y z
N MET A 1 -7.64 -22.04 -49.18
CA MET A 1 -8.72 -21.04 -49.35
C MET A 1 -9.93 -21.63 -48.65
N ASP A 2 -10.52 -21.11 -47.60
CA ASP A 2 -10.32 -19.92 -46.76
C ASP A 2 -10.98 -20.30 -45.43
N GLN A 3 -10.25 -20.16 -44.32
CA GLN A 3 -10.73 -20.47 -42.96
C GLN A 3 -10.91 -19.13 -42.24
N SER A 4 -12.11 -18.57 -42.31
CA SER A 4 -12.52 -17.40 -41.52
C SER A 4 -13.55 -17.81 -40.48
N LYS A 5 -13.08 -18.43 -39.37
CA LYS A 5 -13.86 -18.50 -38.13
C LYS A 5 -13.47 -17.31 -37.25
N GLY A 6 -14.44 -16.41 -37.06
CA GLY A 6 -14.33 -15.23 -36.21
C GLY A 6 -13.93 -15.59 -34.78
N ARG A 7 -12.81 -15.01 -34.35
CA ARG A 7 -12.33 -14.97 -32.96
C ARG A 7 -13.14 -13.93 -32.18
N THR A 8 -14.27 -14.35 -31.61
CA THR A 8 -15.01 -13.58 -30.60
C THR A 8 -15.63 -14.58 -29.63
N GLY A 9 -14.89 -14.98 -28.58
CA GLY A 9 -15.41 -15.98 -27.65
C GLY A 9 -14.58 -16.32 -26.40
N GLU A 10 -13.31 -15.92 -26.29
CA GLU A 10 -12.48 -16.26 -25.11
C GLU A 10 -12.07 -15.01 -24.32
N ARG A 11 -13.05 -14.29 -23.75
CA ARG A 11 -12.73 -13.15 -22.86
C ARG A 11 -13.33 -13.19 -21.45
N PHE A 12 -14.24 -14.09 -21.09
CA PHE A 12 -14.91 -13.96 -19.80
C PHE A 12 -15.26 -15.30 -19.12
N GLN A 13 -14.28 -15.90 -18.46
CA GLN A 13 -14.48 -16.88 -17.40
C GLN A 13 -13.26 -16.99 -16.45
N TRP A 14 -12.79 -15.85 -15.95
CA TRP A 14 -11.81 -15.76 -14.85
C TRP A 14 -12.57 -15.08 -13.73
N GLU A 15 -13.02 -15.89 -12.77
CA GLU A 15 -13.77 -15.56 -11.56
C GLU A 15 -14.38 -14.15 -11.48
N THR A 16 -15.67 -14.06 -11.80
CA THR A 16 -16.55 -12.93 -11.46
C THR A 16 -16.60 -12.59 -9.95
N GLY A 17 -15.83 -13.27 -9.10
CA GLY A 17 -15.69 -13.02 -7.66
C GLY A 17 -14.59 -12.03 -7.26
N ASN A 18 -13.49 -11.92 -8.02
CA ASN A 18 -12.37 -11.05 -7.65
C ASN A 18 -12.53 -9.65 -8.27
N LEU A 19 -13.24 -8.78 -7.57
CA LEU A 19 -13.50 -7.41 -8.01
C LEU A 19 -12.24 -6.55 -8.12
N ALA A 20 -11.19 -6.83 -7.33
CA ALA A 20 -9.93 -6.10 -7.41
C ALA A 20 -9.23 -6.39 -8.75
N LEU A 21 -9.15 -7.67 -9.12
CA LEU A 21 -8.63 -8.08 -10.43
C LEU A 21 -9.46 -7.51 -11.58
N THR A 22 -10.79 -7.54 -11.45
CA THR A 22 -11.70 -6.92 -12.44
C THR A 22 -11.43 -5.42 -12.56
N TRP A 23 -11.21 -4.72 -11.44
CA TRP A 23 -10.87 -3.30 -11.45
C TRP A 23 -9.56 -3.06 -12.19
N LEU A 24 -8.51 -3.83 -11.90
CA LEU A 24 -7.21 -3.73 -12.58
C LEU A 24 -7.37 -3.90 -14.09
N GLN A 25 -8.03 -4.96 -14.55
CA GLN A 25 -8.24 -5.22 -15.97
C GLN A 25 -9.01 -4.10 -16.69
N LEU A 26 -9.92 -3.41 -15.99
CA LEU A 26 -10.69 -2.30 -16.56
C LEU A 26 -9.92 -0.97 -16.60
N HIS A 27 -8.95 -0.75 -15.71
CA HIS A 27 -8.31 0.56 -15.52
C HIS A 27 -6.85 0.61 -15.94
N LEU A 28 -6.14 -0.52 -15.95
CA LEU A 28 -4.76 -0.59 -16.40
C LEU A 28 -4.67 -0.40 -17.92
N ARG A 29 -3.60 0.26 -18.36
CA ARG A 29 -3.33 0.61 -19.75
C ARG A 29 -1.85 0.36 -20.07
N PRO A 30 -1.51 0.13 -21.35
CA PRO A 30 -0.12 0.00 -21.78
C PRO A 30 0.72 1.21 -21.35
N GLY A 31 1.94 0.95 -20.88
CA GLY A 31 2.89 1.98 -20.45
C GLY A 31 2.62 2.59 -19.07
N MET A 32 1.56 2.20 -18.35
CA MET A 32 1.39 2.63 -16.95
C MET A 32 2.49 2.02 -16.07
N HIS A 33 3.01 2.82 -15.13
CA HIS A 33 4.00 2.38 -14.15
C HIS A 33 3.28 1.85 -12.91
N THR A 34 3.56 0.61 -12.54
CA THR A 34 2.86 -0.08 -11.46
C THR A 34 3.83 -0.76 -10.50
N LEU A 35 3.52 -0.73 -9.20
CA LEU A 35 4.33 -1.36 -8.15
C LEU A 35 3.43 -2.16 -7.22
N GLU A 36 3.84 -3.38 -6.91
CA GLU A 36 3.13 -4.32 -6.05
C GLU A 36 4.06 -4.83 -4.93
N THR A 37 3.56 -4.83 -3.69
CA THR A 37 4.09 -5.73 -2.65
C THR A 37 3.23 -6.99 -2.63
N GLY A 38 3.87 -8.15 -2.65
CA GLY A 38 3.25 -9.41 -3.09
C GLY A 38 3.47 -9.66 -4.58
N CYS A 39 2.95 -10.79 -5.05
CA CYS A 39 2.80 -11.05 -6.47
C CYS A 39 1.73 -12.12 -6.71
N GLY A 40 1.10 -12.11 -7.89
CA GLY A 40 0.08 -13.09 -8.23
C GLY A 40 -0.74 -12.74 -9.47
N GLN A 41 -2.07 -12.86 -9.34
CA GLN A 41 -2.99 -12.58 -10.46
C GLN A 41 -3.00 -11.09 -10.84
N SER A 42 -2.82 -10.20 -9.87
CA SER A 42 -2.57 -8.76 -10.03
C SER A 42 -1.34 -8.50 -10.90
N THR A 43 -0.23 -9.19 -10.65
CA THR A 43 0.98 -9.13 -11.49
C THR A 43 0.68 -9.55 -12.93
N LEU A 44 -0.04 -10.66 -13.12
CA LEU A 44 -0.45 -11.13 -14.45
C LEU A 44 -1.39 -10.14 -15.16
N ALA A 45 -2.28 -9.47 -14.43
CA ALA A 45 -3.15 -8.44 -14.98
C ALA A 45 -2.36 -7.20 -15.44
N CYS A 46 -1.32 -6.82 -14.69
CA CYS A 46 -0.42 -5.73 -15.09
C CYS A 46 0.35 -6.08 -16.37
N LEU A 47 0.91 -7.29 -16.44
CA LEU A 47 1.58 -7.80 -17.64
C LEU A 47 0.63 -7.84 -18.85
N GLN A 48 -0.57 -8.41 -18.67
CA GLN A 48 -1.57 -8.48 -19.73
C GLN A 48 -1.99 -7.10 -20.25
N ALA A 49 -2.01 -6.09 -19.39
CA ALA A 49 -2.33 -4.72 -19.75
C ALA A 49 -1.15 -3.98 -20.43
N GLY A 50 0.05 -4.58 -20.48
CA GLY A 50 1.25 -3.94 -21.01
C GLY A 50 1.83 -2.86 -20.08
N CYS A 51 1.58 -2.97 -18.77
CA CYS A 51 2.14 -2.05 -17.79
C CYS A 51 3.62 -2.35 -17.54
N ILE A 52 4.41 -1.30 -17.24
CA ILE A 52 5.76 -1.44 -16.71
C ILE A 52 5.61 -1.72 -15.22
N HIS A 53 5.83 -2.96 -14.82
CA HIS A 53 5.43 -3.49 -13.53
C HIS A 53 6.62 -3.93 -12.68
N GLU A 54 6.55 -3.64 -11.39
CA GLU A 54 7.47 -4.17 -10.40
C GLU A 54 6.69 -4.92 -9.32
N ALA A 55 7.12 -6.15 -9.03
CA ALA A 55 6.55 -6.98 -7.99
C ALA A 55 7.62 -7.35 -6.97
N ILE A 56 7.33 -7.15 -5.69
CA ILE A 56 8.23 -7.44 -4.58
C ILE A 56 7.64 -8.59 -3.76
N THR A 57 8.29 -9.75 -3.75
CA THR A 57 7.84 -10.92 -3.00
C THR A 57 9.02 -11.72 -2.43
N PRO A 58 8.91 -12.29 -1.21
CA PRO A 58 9.90 -13.24 -0.71
C PRO A 58 9.74 -14.64 -1.33
N SER A 59 8.67 -14.91 -2.08
CA SER A 59 8.35 -16.24 -2.62
C SER A 59 8.94 -16.45 -4.02
N ALA A 60 10.02 -17.22 -4.11
CA ALA A 60 10.60 -17.62 -5.40
C ALA A 60 9.65 -18.50 -6.22
N ASP A 61 8.81 -19.30 -5.55
CA ASP A 61 7.85 -20.20 -6.19
C ASP A 61 6.71 -19.44 -6.86
N GLU A 62 6.26 -18.33 -6.26
CA GLU A 62 5.27 -17.45 -6.89
C GLU A 62 5.84 -16.77 -8.12
N ILE A 63 7.07 -16.26 -8.04
CA ILE A 63 7.78 -15.67 -9.21
C ILE A 63 7.85 -16.69 -10.34
N ALA A 64 8.34 -17.90 -10.06
CA ALA A 64 8.45 -18.96 -11.06
C ALA A 64 7.08 -19.35 -11.65
N SER A 65 6.03 -19.31 -10.84
CA SER A 65 4.66 -19.58 -11.28
C SER A 65 4.11 -18.51 -12.20
N ILE A 66 4.32 -17.24 -11.88
CA ILE A 66 3.92 -16.11 -12.74
C ILE A 66 4.69 -16.14 -14.05
N GLN A 67 6.01 -16.34 -14.00
CA GLN A 67 6.84 -16.44 -15.21
C GLN A 67 6.38 -17.55 -16.14
N ARG A 68 6.08 -18.74 -15.60
CA ARG A 68 5.55 -19.86 -16.38
C ARG A 68 4.21 -19.54 -17.04
N VAL A 69 3.28 -18.93 -16.29
CA VAL A 69 1.96 -18.56 -16.82
C VAL A 69 2.07 -17.45 -17.87
N ALA A 70 2.94 -16.46 -17.64
CA ALA A 70 3.21 -15.39 -18.59
C ALA A 70 3.78 -15.93 -19.90
N ASP A 71 4.77 -16.84 -19.84
CA ASP A 71 5.35 -17.50 -21.01
C ASP A 71 4.30 -18.30 -21.81
N GLN A 72 3.51 -19.12 -21.11
CA GLN A 72 2.41 -19.88 -21.73
C GLN A 72 1.36 -18.99 -22.42
N ARG A 73 1.15 -17.77 -21.91
CA ARG A 73 0.18 -16.81 -22.45
C ARG A 73 0.80 -15.81 -23.43
N GLY A 74 2.11 -15.89 -23.68
CA GLY A 74 2.84 -14.97 -24.55
C GLY A 74 2.86 -13.53 -24.03
N PHE A 75 2.85 -13.33 -22.72
CA PHE A 75 3.01 -12.01 -22.12
C PHE A 75 4.48 -11.58 -22.15
N ASP A 76 4.72 -10.30 -22.41
CA ASP A 76 6.07 -9.74 -22.47
C ASP A 76 6.67 -9.62 -21.07
N LEU A 77 7.47 -10.61 -20.69
CA LEU A 77 8.17 -10.63 -19.40
C LEU A 77 9.22 -9.53 -19.24
N SER A 78 9.62 -8.82 -20.30
CA SER A 78 10.52 -7.67 -20.18
C SER A 78 9.84 -6.47 -19.50
N LEU A 79 8.50 -6.45 -19.46
CA LEU A 79 7.71 -5.42 -18.80
C LEU A 79 7.56 -5.63 -17.30
N VAL A 80 8.01 -6.76 -16.74
CA VAL A 80 8.00 -7.00 -15.29
C VAL A 80 9.41 -7.15 -14.72
N ARG A 81 9.66 -6.49 -13.59
CA ARG A 81 10.82 -6.74 -12.74
C ARG A 81 10.36 -7.35 -11.42
N PHE A 82 10.85 -8.56 -11.14
CA PHE A 82 10.66 -9.19 -9.84
C PHE A 82 11.81 -8.84 -8.91
N HIS A 83 11.48 -8.41 -7.71
CA HIS A 83 12.44 -8.24 -6.62
C HIS A 83 12.18 -9.33 -5.59
N HIS A 84 13.11 -10.28 -5.51
CA HIS A 84 13.00 -11.39 -4.56
C HIS A 84 13.49 -10.96 -3.18
N GLY A 85 12.57 -10.89 -2.22
CA GLY A 85 12.83 -10.52 -0.84
C GLY A 85 11.63 -9.85 -0.17
N PHE A 86 11.80 -9.44 1.08
CA PHE A 86 10.73 -8.77 1.82
C PHE A 86 10.60 -7.30 1.43
N SER A 87 9.36 -6.79 1.42
CA SER A 87 9.07 -5.41 1.01
C SER A 87 9.76 -4.39 1.91
N GLN A 88 9.82 -4.61 3.22
CA GLN A 88 10.49 -3.70 4.15
C GLN A 88 12.01 -3.58 3.92
N ASP A 89 12.63 -4.56 3.27
CA ASP A 89 14.07 -4.55 2.96
C ASP A 89 14.33 -3.96 1.57
N ILE A 90 13.41 -4.15 0.62
CA ILE A 90 13.59 -3.73 -0.78
C ILE A 90 13.08 -2.30 -1.02
N LEU A 91 11.88 -1.97 -0.52
CA LEU A 91 11.25 -0.67 -0.75
C LEU A 91 12.12 0.54 -0.36
N PRO A 92 12.92 0.53 0.73
CA PRO A 92 13.78 1.67 1.06
C PRO A 92 14.87 1.96 0.01
N HIS A 93 15.27 0.93 -0.76
CA HIS A 93 16.38 1.01 -1.71
C HIS A 93 15.95 1.03 -3.18
N LEU A 94 14.65 0.89 -3.44
CA LEU A 94 14.08 0.91 -4.79
C LEU A 94 14.27 2.31 -5.44
N LYS A 95 14.95 2.34 -6.59
CA LYS A 95 15.25 3.55 -7.38
C LYS A 95 14.49 3.54 -8.70
N GLY A 96 14.06 4.69 -9.20
CA GLY A 96 13.56 4.86 -10.57
C GLY A 96 12.05 4.80 -10.78
N HIS A 97 11.24 5.02 -9.73
CA HIS A 97 9.79 4.80 -9.77
C HIS A 97 9.02 5.91 -9.05
N GLU A 98 9.36 7.18 -9.29
CA GLU A 98 8.74 8.33 -8.60
C GLU A 98 7.39 8.77 -9.20
N ASP A 99 6.93 8.04 -10.21
CA ASP A 99 5.78 8.39 -11.07
C ASP A 99 4.84 7.19 -11.27
N LEU A 100 4.52 6.47 -10.19
CA LEU A 100 3.59 5.34 -10.26
C LEU A 100 2.18 5.83 -10.59
N ASP A 101 1.52 5.10 -11.49
CA ASP A 101 0.10 5.30 -11.79
C ASP A 101 -0.78 4.45 -10.88
N VAL A 102 -0.33 3.22 -10.56
CA VAL A 102 -0.99 2.30 -9.63
C VAL A 102 0.00 1.66 -8.66
N ALA A 103 -0.33 1.68 -7.38
CA ALA A 103 0.36 0.95 -6.32
C ALA A 103 -0.57 -0.12 -5.74
N ILE A 104 -0.07 -1.32 -5.46
CA ILE A 104 -0.83 -2.45 -4.91
C ILE A 104 -0.13 -2.91 -3.63
N ILE A 105 -0.84 -2.89 -2.51
CA ILE A 105 -0.40 -3.45 -1.23
C ILE A 105 -1.16 -4.76 -1.04
N ASP A 106 -0.52 -5.87 -1.37
CA ASP A 106 -1.07 -7.23 -1.35
C ASP A 106 -0.01 -8.26 -0.89
N GLY A 107 0.95 -7.79 -0.09
CA GLY A 107 2.07 -8.57 0.41
C GLY A 107 1.76 -9.16 1.77
N SER A 108 2.64 -8.90 2.74
CA SER A 108 2.40 -9.34 4.12
C SER A 108 1.50 -8.36 4.87
N HIS A 109 0.47 -8.87 5.54
CA HIS A 109 -0.45 -8.06 6.35
C HIS A 109 -0.17 -8.14 7.85
N GLY A 110 0.99 -8.68 8.27
CA GLY A 110 1.44 -8.62 9.66
C GLY A 110 1.61 -7.16 10.12
N PHE A 111 1.39 -6.87 11.40
CA PHE A 111 1.64 -5.50 11.91
C PHE A 111 3.15 -5.22 11.94
N PRO A 112 3.65 -4.10 11.40
CA PRO A 112 2.97 -2.93 10.83
C PRO A 112 3.05 -2.83 9.28
N LEU A 113 3.24 -3.96 8.59
CA LEU A 113 3.73 -4.03 7.21
C LEU A 113 2.89 -3.25 6.17
N PRO A 114 1.55 -3.30 6.14
CA PRO A 114 0.79 -2.47 5.20
C PRO A 114 1.07 -0.97 5.35
N GLY A 115 1.29 -0.51 6.59
CA GLY A 115 1.65 0.88 6.87
C GLY A 115 3.07 1.23 6.43
N VAL A 116 4.01 0.28 6.54
CA VAL A 116 5.39 0.44 6.05
C VAL A 116 5.42 0.49 4.52
N ASP A 117 4.71 -0.42 3.86
CA ASP A 117 4.55 -0.44 2.41
C ASP A 117 3.96 0.89 1.92
N TRP A 118 2.87 1.34 2.55
CA TRP A 118 2.30 2.65 2.26
C TRP A 118 3.30 3.79 2.42
N LEU A 119 4.08 3.81 3.50
CA LEU A 119 5.04 4.89 3.77
C LEU A 119 6.09 5.03 2.65
N TYR A 120 6.53 3.92 2.05
CA TYR A 120 7.51 3.93 0.96
C TYR A 120 6.89 4.06 -0.43
N MET A 121 5.67 3.56 -0.65
CA MET A 121 4.99 3.64 -1.95
C MET A 121 4.25 4.96 -2.16
N ALA A 122 3.74 5.57 -1.08
CA ALA A 122 2.98 6.82 -1.17
C ALA A 122 3.75 8.00 -1.78
N PRO A 123 5.04 8.25 -1.46
CA PRO A 123 5.81 9.30 -2.12
C PRO A 123 5.90 9.11 -3.63
N ARG A 124 6.03 7.85 -4.07
CA ARG A 124 6.23 7.40 -5.46
C ARG A 124 4.96 7.43 -6.32
N LEU A 125 3.79 7.49 -5.69
CA LEU A 125 2.51 7.53 -6.40
C LEU A 125 2.23 8.95 -6.92
N LYS A 126 1.84 9.09 -8.18
CA LYS A 126 1.41 10.38 -8.74
C LYS A 126 0.19 10.93 -8.01
N VAL A 127 0.04 12.25 -7.98
CA VAL A 127 -1.26 12.86 -7.67
C VAL A 127 -2.24 12.44 -8.77
N GLY A 128 -3.40 11.91 -8.37
CA GLY A 128 -4.37 11.25 -9.25
C GLY A 128 -4.17 9.74 -9.37
N GLY A 129 -2.99 9.22 -9.02
CA GLY A 129 -2.68 7.80 -8.99
C GLY A 129 -3.55 7.01 -8.01
N LYS A 130 -3.62 5.69 -8.21
CA LYS A 130 -4.46 4.78 -7.43
C LYS A 130 -3.62 3.86 -6.56
N MET A 131 -4.08 3.63 -5.35
CA MET A 131 -3.54 2.62 -4.45
C MET A 131 -4.63 1.60 -4.15
N LEU A 132 -4.35 0.34 -4.43
CA LEU A 132 -5.17 -0.79 -3.99
C LEU A 132 -4.53 -1.32 -2.72
N ILE A 133 -5.35 -1.53 -1.69
CA ILE A 133 -4.91 -2.07 -0.41
C ILE A 133 -5.79 -3.29 -0.16
N ASP A 134 -5.22 -4.49 -0.23
CA ASP A 134 -5.96 -5.72 0.07
C ASP A 134 -6.06 -5.97 1.58
N ASP A 135 -6.95 -6.88 1.95
CA ASP A 135 -7.19 -7.31 3.34
C ASP A 135 -7.43 -6.15 4.33
N VAL A 136 -8.23 -5.14 3.92
CA VAL A 136 -8.68 -4.06 4.83
C VAL A 136 -9.72 -4.51 5.84
N ASP A 137 -10.20 -5.75 5.73
CA ASP A 137 -10.97 -6.48 6.74
C ASP A 137 -10.09 -7.07 7.85
N LEU A 138 -8.79 -7.29 7.60
CA LEU A 138 -7.82 -7.56 8.66
C LEU A 138 -7.52 -6.29 9.46
N TRP A 139 -7.21 -6.45 10.75
CA TRP A 139 -7.01 -5.31 11.66
C TRP A 139 -5.90 -4.34 11.21
N THR A 140 -4.81 -4.87 10.67
CA THR A 140 -3.65 -4.11 10.20
C THR A 140 -3.96 -3.30 8.94
N GLY A 141 -4.60 -3.91 7.94
CA GLY A 141 -5.12 -3.21 6.76
C GLY A 141 -6.18 -2.18 7.14
N LYS A 142 -7.07 -2.51 8.08
CA LYS A 142 -8.08 -1.60 8.62
C LYS A 142 -7.48 -0.36 9.27
N ILE A 143 -6.38 -0.48 10.03
CA ILE A 143 -5.69 0.67 10.62
C ILE A 143 -5.27 1.64 9.52
N LEU A 144 -4.61 1.15 8.47
CA LEU A 144 -4.18 1.99 7.35
C LEU A 144 -5.39 2.65 6.66
N LEU A 145 -6.45 1.88 6.37
CA LEU A 145 -7.65 2.42 5.76
C LEU A 145 -8.31 3.53 6.62
N ASP A 146 -8.39 3.34 7.94
CA ASP A 146 -8.97 4.34 8.85
C ASP A 146 -8.12 5.61 8.95
N VAL A 147 -6.79 5.51 8.80
CA VAL A 147 -5.90 6.68 8.62
C VAL A 147 -6.22 7.39 7.31
N LEU A 148 -6.20 6.67 6.18
CA LEU A 148 -6.40 7.24 4.84
C LEU A 148 -7.79 7.86 4.65
N ARG A 149 -8.81 7.40 5.37
CA ARG A 149 -10.15 8.03 5.38
C ARG A 149 -10.15 9.48 5.89
N ARG A 150 -9.19 9.85 6.73
CA ARG A 150 -9.13 11.18 7.34
C ARG A 150 -7.93 12.01 6.89
N GLU A 151 -6.95 11.39 6.23
CA GLU A 151 -5.79 12.11 5.71
C GLU A 151 -6.17 12.99 4.51
N PRO A 152 -5.91 14.30 4.54
CA PRO A 152 -6.36 15.23 3.50
C PRO A 152 -5.70 15.02 2.13
N GLY A 153 -4.60 14.26 2.07
CA GLY A 153 -3.92 13.91 0.83
C GLY A 153 -4.54 12.73 0.09
N TRP A 154 -5.60 12.11 0.64
CA TRP A 154 -6.14 10.86 0.16
C TRP A 154 -7.67 10.89 0.07
N ARG A 155 -8.19 10.12 -0.90
CA ARG A 155 -9.62 9.89 -1.05
C ARG A 155 -9.86 8.40 -1.21
N VAL A 156 -10.51 7.78 -0.23
CA VAL A 156 -11.00 6.40 -0.35
C VAL A 156 -12.18 6.40 -1.31
N ASN A 157 -12.00 5.81 -2.49
CA ASN A 157 -13.01 5.80 -3.55
C ASN A 157 -14.09 4.74 -3.27
N LYS A 158 -13.65 3.51 -2.98
CA LYS A 158 -14.52 2.35 -2.79
C LYS A 158 -13.78 1.28 -2.00
N VAL A 159 -14.53 0.47 -1.25
CA VAL A 159 -14.05 -0.81 -0.71
C VAL A 159 -14.81 -1.92 -1.42
N LEU A 160 -14.09 -2.78 -2.13
CA LEU A 160 -14.63 -3.88 -2.91
C LEU A 160 -14.88 -5.08 -2.00
N HIS A 161 -16.15 -5.49 -1.86
CA HIS A 161 -16.59 -6.58 -0.98
C HIS A 161 -16.08 -6.50 0.47
N GLY A 162 -15.78 -5.30 0.96
CA GLY A 162 -15.22 -5.11 2.30
C GLY A 162 -13.75 -5.50 2.46
N ARG A 163 -13.08 -6.04 1.42
CA ARG A 163 -11.72 -6.57 1.47
C ARG A 163 -10.67 -5.67 0.84
N THR A 164 -10.87 -5.22 -0.39
CA THR A 164 -9.87 -4.40 -1.10
C THR A 164 -10.31 -2.95 -1.18
N ALA A 165 -9.53 -2.02 -0.63
CA ALA A 165 -9.79 -0.59 -0.76
C ALA A 165 -9.11 0.00 -2.01
N ILE A 166 -9.84 0.81 -2.77
CA ILE A 166 -9.29 1.66 -3.83
C ILE A 166 -9.20 3.08 -3.28
N VAL A 167 -7.98 3.63 -3.25
CA VAL A 167 -7.69 4.96 -2.74
C VAL A 167 -7.02 5.79 -3.84
N THR A 168 -7.43 7.06 -3.99
CA THR A 168 -6.75 8.02 -4.86
C THR A 168 -5.88 8.94 -4.03
N LYS A 169 -4.62 9.14 -4.43
CA LYS A 169 -3.80 10.25 -3.92
C LYS A 169 -4.26 11.55 -4.55
N ILE A 170 -4.69 12.53 -3.75
CA ILE A 170 -5.27 13.80 -4.24
C ILE A 170 -4.37 15.01 -4.00
N ALA A 171 -3.29 14.85 -3.23
CA ALA A 171 -2.25 15.87 -3.03
C ALA A 171 -0.87 15.22 -2.90
N PRO A 172 0.23 15.97 -3.08
CA PRO A 172 1.58 15.48 -2.82
C PRO A 172 1.70 14.84 -1.43
N PHE A 173 2.50 13.78 -1.34
CA PHE A 173 2.66 13.06 -0.07
C PHE A 173 3.48 13.92 0.91
N VAL A 174 3.04 13.94 2.16
CA VAL A 174 3.74 14.60 3.26
C VAL A 174 3.74 13.64 4.44
N ALA A 175 4.93 13.29 4.92
CA ALA A 175 5.08 12.57 6.18
C ALA A 175 4.75 13.54 7.34
N ARG A 176 3.54 13.42 7.88
CA ARG A 176 3.03 14.30 8.94
C ARG A 176 3.41 13.80 10.32
N ASP A 177 3.73 14.73 11.22
CA ASP A 177 3.82 14.45 12.66
C ASP A 177 2.46 14.03 13.23
N TRP A 178 2.45 13.32 14.35
CA TRP A 178 1.22 12.80 14.97
C TRP A 178 0.18 13.89 15.26
N ARG A 179 0.60 15.13 15.56
CA ARG A 179 -0.33 16.26 15.80
C ARG A 179 -1.03 16.76 14.54
N GLN A 180 -0.51 16.38 13.38
CA GLN A 180 -1.03 16.78 12.08
C GLN A 180 -1.76 15.63 11.37
N GLN A 181 -1.81 14.45 11.98
CA GLN A 181 -2.56 13.29 11.48
C GLN A 181 -3.92 13.18 12.18
N PRO A 182 -5.05 13.47 11.50
CA PRO A 182 -6.35 13.58 12.15
C PRO A 182 -6.80 12.29 12.87
N THR A 183 -6.50 11.11 12.32
CA THR A 183 -6.84 9.84 12.96
C THR A 183 -6.03 9.61 14.23
N VAL A 184 -4.74 9.98 14.25
CA VAL A 184 -3.88 9.83 15.42
C VAL A 184 -4.28 10.82 16.51
N VAL A 185 -4.48 12.10 16.17
CA VAL A 185 -4.96 13.12 17.12
C VAL A 185 -6.26 12.66 17.79
N ALA A 186 -7.25 12.24 17.01
CA ALA A 186 -8.55 11.82 17.54
C ALA A 186 -8.44 10.65 18.52
N ARG A 187 -7.46 9.76 18.36
CA ARG A 187 -7.25 8.59 19.23
C ARG A 187 -6.30 8.85 20.40
N SER A 188 -5.50 9.92 20.37
CA SER A 188 -4.45 10.19 21.36
C SER A 188 -4.67 11.45 22.20
N TRP A 189 -5.59 12.35 21.83
CA TRP A 189 -5.72 13.65 22.48
C TRP A 189 -6.09 13.57 23.97
N LEU A 190 -7.15 12.84 24.34
CA LEU A 190 -7.59 12.71 25.73
C LEU A 190 -6.51 12.09 26.65
N PRO A 191 -5.90 10.94 26.30
CA PRO A 191 -4.80 10.39 27.10
C PRO A 191 -3.62 11.35 27.26
N GLN A 192 -3.26 12.10 26.20
CA GLN A 192 -2.13 13.01 26.24
C GLN A 192 -2.42 14.28 27.06
N ALA A 193 -3.65 14.79 27.01
CA ALA A 193 -4.07 15.91 27.84
C ALA A 193 -4.05 15.51 29.32
N TRP A 194 -4.59 14.33 29.64
CA TRP A 194 -4.60 13.79 31.00
C TRP A 194 -3.19 13.56 31.55
N ARG A 195 -2.30 12.97 30.75
CA ARG A 195 -0.88 12.79 31.13
C ARG A 195 -0.22 14.12 31.49
N LYS A 196 -0.40 15.15 30.64
CA LYS A 196 0.18 16.48 30.89
C LYS A 196 -0.37 17.13 32.16
N PHE A 197 -1.67 16.97 32.42
CA PHE A 197 -2.28 17.48 33.64
C PHE A 197 -1.66 16.83 34.89
N ILE A 198 -1.58 15.49 34.93
CA ILE A 198 -0.94 14.76 36.03
C ILE A 198 0.51 15.20 36.23
N THR A 199 1.32 15.25 35.17
CA THR A 199 2.72 15.67 35.27
C THR A 199 2.85 17.11 35.79
N SER A 200 1.94 18.01 35.41
CA SER A 200 1.94 19.40 35.91
C SER A 200 1.59 19.46 37.39
N VAL A 201 0.62 18.66 37.85
CA VAL A 201 0.28 18.55 39.27
C VAL A 201 1.45 17.95 40.07
N GLN A 202 2.10 16.90 39.57
CA GLN A 202 3.29 16.32 40.22
C GLN A 202 4.43 17.33 40.37
N MET A 203 4.74 18.10 39.32
CA MET A 203 5.76 19.16 39.40
C MET A 203 5.40 20.27 40.40
N LEU A 204 4.10 20.51 40.65
CA LEU A 204 3.63 21.48 41.65
C LEU A 204 3.61 20.92 43.08
N VAL A 205 3.53 19.60 43.24
CA VAL A 205 3.54 18.91 44.54
C VAL A 205 4.97 18.53 44.98
N ASP A 206 5.89 18.34 44.02
CA ASP A 206 7.32 18.09 44.26
C ASP A 206 8.26 19.28 43.92
N PRO A 207 8.03 20.54 44.37
CA PRO A 207 9.00 21.61 44.16
C PRO A 207 10.25 21.51 45.07
N MET A 208 10.43 20.46 45.86
CA MET A 208 11.36 20.46 47.01
C MET A 208 12.41 19.34 47.13
N GLU A 209 12.70 18.56 46.08
CA GLU A 209 13.84 17.61 46.14
C GLU A 209 15.07 17.99 45.30
N VAL A 210 15.04 19.08 44.52
CA VAL A 210 16.18 19.45 43.65
C VAL A 210 17.25 20.31 44.36
N THR A 211 16.98 20.81 45.57
CA THR A 211 17.91 21.75 46.27
C THR A 211 18.62 21.18 47.50
N ALA A 212 18.44 19.90 47.86
CA ALA A 212 19.02 19.33 49.09
C ALA A 212 20.21 18.37 48.86
N ALA A 213 20.80 18.34 47.65
CA ALA A 213 21.90 17.44 47.32
C ALA A 213 23.27 18.14 47.13
N ASN A 214 23.39 19.43 47.43
CA ASN A 214 24.64 20.18 47.19
C ASN A 214 25.27 20.81 48.44
N ASP A 215 24.89 20.36 49.63
CA ASP A 215 25.44 20.91 50.88
C ASP A 215 25.67 19.80 51.93
N ARG A 216 26.57 18.86 51.61
CA ARG A 216 27.37 18.11 52.60
C ARG A 216 28.75 17.81 52.01
N SER A 217 29.70 18.64 52.48
CA SER A 217 31.14 18.39 52.71
C SER A 217 31.64 16.97 52.50
#